data_AF-A0A386ZEG3-F1
#
_entry.id   AF-A0A386ZEG3-F1
#
_cell.length_a   1.000
_cell.length_b   1.000
_cell.length_c   1.000
_cell.angle_alpha   90.00
_cell.angle_beta   90.00
_cell.angle_gamma   90.00
#
_symmetry.space_group_name_H-M   'P 1'
#
loop_
_entity.id
_entity.type
_entity.pdbx_description
1 polymer ?
#
loop_
_entity_poly.entity_id
_entity_poly.type
_entity_poly.pdbx_seq_one_letter_code
_entity_poly.pdbx_strand_id
1 'polypeptide(L)' 'MDDAAHERSLLSQHMYTTGEVARILGVDASTVRRWRRSVPVEGPGFIQISERVAKYPESDLEAYLAARHIVPTA' A
#
# COMPACT_ATOMS: atom_id res chain seq x y z
N MET A 1 11.93 -27.44 -2.34
CA MET A 1 12.20 -26.05 -2.77
C MET A 1 11.01 -25.23 -2.30
N ASP A 2 10.84 -25.23 -0.97
CA ASP A 2 9.82 -24.47 -0.26
C ASP A 2 10.49 -23.17 0.16
N ASP A 3 10.18 -22.06 -0.51
CA ASP A 3 10.60 -20.73 -0.02
C ASP A 3 9.91 -19.53 -0.69
N ALA A 4 8.90 -19.74 -1.55
CA ALA A 4 8.26 -18.65 -2.30
C ALA A 4 6.95 -18.12 -1.68
N ALA A 5 6.52 -18.69 -0.57
CA ALA A 5 5.33 -18.26 0.16
C ALA A 5 5.61 -18.30 1.66
N HIS A 6 6.54 -17.48 2.14
CA HIS A 6 6.33 -16.87 3.44
C HIS A 6 5.07 -16.03 3.26
N GLU A 7 3.89 -16.67 3.41
CA GLU A 7 2.58 -16.06 3.21
C GLU A 7 2.63 -14.72 3.93
N ARG A 8 2.45 -13.62 3.19
CA ARG A 8 2.48 -12.27 3.75
C ARG A 8 1.32 -12.15 4.74
N SER A 9 1.59 -12.59 5.96
CA SER A 9 0.60 -12.72 7.00
C SER A 9 0.24 -11.31 7.42
N LEU A 10 -0.98 -10.91 7.05
CA LEU A 10 -1.56 -9.63 7.41
C LEU A 10 -1.54 -9.41 8.93
N LEU A 11 -1.54 -10.48 9.72
CA LEU A 11 -1.53 -10.40 11.18
C LEU A 11 -0.16 -10.03 11.78
N SER A 12 0.94 -10.30 11.06
CA SER A 12 2.30 -10.18 11.59
C SER A 12 3.07 -8.93 11.17
N GLN A 13 2.57 -8.22 10.16
CA GLN A 13 3.26 -7.08 9.55
C GLN A 13 2.72 -5.74 10.02
N HIS A 14 3.48 -4.68 9.76
CA HIS A 14 3.05 -3.33 10.10
C HIS A 14 1.84 -2.91 9.24
N MET A 15 0.92 -2.16 9.86
CA MET A 15 -0.32 -1.69 9.25
C MET A 15 -0.39 -0.17 9.30
N TYR A 16 -0.11 0.47 8.16
CA TYR A 16 -0.15 1.91 8.02
C TYR A 16 -1.60 2.43 7.91
N THR A 17 -1.84 3.61 8.47
CA THR A 17 -3.06 4.39 8.25
C THR A 17 -2.99 5.12 6.90
N THR A 18 -4.13 5.62 6.42
CA THR A 18 -4.16 6.48 5.22
C THR A 18 -3.24 7.70 5.37
N GLY A 19 -3.15 8.30 6.56
CA GLY A 19 -2.30 9.47 6.79
C GLY A 19 -0.81 9.14 6.80
N GLU A 20 -0.42 7.98 7.33
CA GLU A 20 0.96 7.50 7.25
C GLU A 20 1.38 7.20 5.81
N VAL A 21 0.54 6.48 5.06
CA VAL A 21 0.80 6.23 3.64
C VAL A 21 0.90 7.53 2.85
N ALA A 22 0.02 8.48 3.09
CA ALA A 22 0.07 9.79 2.43
C ALA A 22 1.40 10.51 2.69
N ARG A 23 1.87 10.51 3.94
CA ARG A 23 3.19 11.06 4.30
C ARG A 23 4.34 10.33 3.63
N ILE A 24 4.32 8.99 3.60
CA ILE A 24 5.37 8.17 2.96
C ILE A 24 5.42 8.45 1.45
N LEU A 25 4.27 8.54 0.80
CA LEU A 25 4.16 8.78 -0.64
C LEU A 25 4.32 10.26 -1.02
N GLY A 26 4.41 11.17 -0.06
CA GLY A 26 4.51 12.61 -0.32
C GLY A 26 3.27 13.23 -0.97
N VAL A 27 2.07 12.69 -0.68
CA VAL A 27 0.80 13.18 -1.23
C VAL A 27 -0.17 13.58 -0.09
N ASP A 28 -1.22 14.32 -0.42
CA ASP A 28 -2.29 14.59 0.54
C ASP A 28 -3.13 13.32 0.83
N ALA A 29 -3.63 13.20 2.05
CA ALA A 29 -4.46 12.06 2.44
C ALA A 29 -5.78 11.97 1.65
N SER A 30 -6.31 13.08 1.11
CA SER A 30 -7.47 13.07 0.20
C SER A 30 -7.14 12.42 -1.14
N THR A 31 -5.91 12.54 -1.64
CA THR A 31 -5.43 11.84 -2.85
C THR A 31 -5.51 10.34 -2.66
N VAL A 32 -4.97 9.83 -1.54
CA VAL A 32 -5.02 8.39 -1.21
C VAL A 32 -6.48 7.89 -1.09
N ARG A 33 -7.37 8.69 -0.49
CA ARG A 33 -8.82 8.37 -0.43
C ARG A 33 -9.48 8.38 -1.81
N ARG A 34 -9.04 9.26 -2.72
CA ARG A 34 -9.55 9.33 -4.09
C ARG A 34 -9.15 8.10 -4.88
N TRP A 35 -7.89 7.68 -4.78
CA TRP A 35 -7.37 6.47 -5.41
C TRP A 35 -8.13 5.19 -4.99
N ARG A 36 -8.50 5.05 -3.71
CA ARG A 36 -9.34 3.92 -3.27
C ARG A 36 -10.72 3.88 -3.90
N ARG A 37 -11.24 5.03 -4.36
CA ARG A 37 -12.57 5.16 -4.96
C ARG A 37 -12.55 5.25 -6.49
N SER A 38 -11.37 5.28 -7.10
CA SER A 38 -11.27 5.31 -8.57
C SER A 38 -11.66 3.94 -9.15
N VAL A 39 -12.07 3.96 -10.41
CA VAL A 39 -12.34 2.74 -11.19
C VAL A 39 -11.54 2.87 -12.48
N PRO A 40 -10.44 2.09 -12.66
CA PRO A 40 -9.92 1.08 -11.73
C PRO A 40 -9.36 1.69 -10.44
N VAL A 41 -9.28 0.86 -9.39
CA VAL A 41 -8.68 1.25 -8.10
C VAL A 41 -7.21 1.56 -8.30
N GLU A 42 -6.75 2.68 -7.75
CA GLU A 42 -5.37 3.13 -7.80
C GLU A 42 -4.69 3.08 -6.43
N GLY A 43 -3.37 3.23 -6.41
CA GLY A 43 -2.57 3.33 -5.18
C GLY A 43 -2.08 1.98 -4.63
N PRO A 44 -1.46 1.99 -3.44
CA PRO A 44 -1.08 0.76 -2.76
C PRO A 44 -2.30 -0.09 -2.39
N GLY A 45 -2.09 -1.40 -2.29
CA GLY A 45 -3.09 -2.32 -1.76
C GLY A 45 -3.51 -1.95 -0.34
N PHE A 46 -4.76 -2.23 0.01
CA PHE A 46 -5.34 -1.86 1.29
C PHE A 46 -6.39 -2.87 1.75
N ILE A 47 -6.59 -2.92 3.06
CA ILE A 47 -7.67 -3.64 3.71
C ILE A 47 -8.73 -2.62 4.09
N GLN A 48 -9.95 -2.80 3.58
CA GLN A 48 -11.11 -2.00 4.00
C GLN A 48 -11.66 -2.57 5.32
N ILE A 49 -11.51 -1.82 6.41
CA ILE A 49 -12.04 -2.22 7.73
C ILE A 49 -13.48 -1.74 7.90
N SER A 50 -13.77 -0.51 7.46
CA SER A 50 -15.12 0.08 7.43
C SER A 50 -15.16 1.17 6.37
N GLU A 51 -16.33 1.75 6.07
CA GLU A 51 -16.47 2.83 5.06
C GLU A 51 -15.40 3.93 5.16
N ARG A 52 -15.02 4.33 6.39
CA ARG A 52 -14.06 5.42 6.66
C ARG A 52 -12.65 4.94 7.03
N VAL A 53 -12.45 3.65 7.32
CA VAL A 53 -11.20 3.13 7.84
C VAL A 53 -10.60 2.13 6.86
N ALA A 54 -9.43 2.46 6.35
CA ALA A 54 -8.59 1.57 5.56
C ALA A 54 -7.21 1.45 6.22
N LYS A 55 -6.67 0.24 6.20
CA LYS A 55 -5.30 -0.08 6.62
C LYS A 55 -4.49 -0.51 5.42
N TYR A 56 -3.21 -0.16 5.44
CA TYR A 56 -2.27 -0.41 4.38
C TYR A 56 -1.20 -1.35 4.92
N PRO A 57 -1.28 -2.63 4.56
CA PRO A 57 -0.21 -3.56 4.83
C PRO A 57 1.14 -3.02 4.33
N GLU A 58 2.17 -3.11 5.16
CA GLU A 58 3.54 -2.80 4.74
C GLU A 58 3.90 -3.52 3.44
N SER A 59 3.46 -4.78 3.35
CA SER A 59 3.61 -5.59 2.16
C SER A 59 3.17 -4.90 0.87
N ASP A 60 1.98 -4.32 0.90
CA ASP A 60 1.31 -3.80 -0.27
C ASP A 60 1.88 -2.43 -0.65
N LEU A 61 2.34 -1.67 0.35
CA LEU A 61 3.04 -0.42 0.16
C LEU A 61 4.41 -0.65 -0.49
N GLU A 62 5.18 -1.63 -0.02
CA GLU A 62 6.44 -2.03 -0.65
C GLU A 62 6.23 -2.47 -2.10
N ALA A 63 5.24 -3.32 -2.36
CA ALA A 63 4.95 -3.79 -3.71
C ALA A 63 4.58 -2.63 -4.65
N TYR A 64 3.80 -1.67 -4.15
CA TYR A 64 3.42 -0.47 -4.89
C TYR A 64 4.61 0.42 -5.24
N LEU A 65 5.52 0.62 -4.29
CA LEU A 65 6.75 1.41 -4.46
C LEU A 65 7.71 0.69 -5.40
N ALA A 66 7.93 -0.62 -5.21
CA ALA A 66 8.79 -1.44 -6.06
C ALA A 66 8.35 -1.42 -7.52
N ALA A 67 7.04 -1.52 -7.79
CA ALA A 67 6.48 -1.43 -9.14
C ALA A 67 6.71 -0.07 -9.83
N ARG A 68 7.06 0.98 -9.07
CA ARG A 68 7.36 2.35 -9.56
C ARG A 68 8.82 2.73 -9.40
N HIS A 69 9.61 1.86 -8.79
CA HIS A 69 11.00 2.14 -8.51
C HIS A 69 11.81 2.02 -9.80
N ILE A 70 12.30 3.16 -10.29
CA ILE A 70 13.18 3.22 -11.45
C ILE A 70 14.61 3.31 -10.92
N VAL A 71 15.42 2.31 -11.26
CA VAL A 71 16.86 2.30 -10.96
C VAL A 71 17.60 2.87 -12.17
N PRO A 72 18.32 4.00 -12.04
CA PRO A 72 19.14 4.52 -13.12
C PRO A 72 20.25 3.53 -13.49
N THR A 73 20.41 3.28 -14.78
CA THR A 73 21.59 2.57 -15.33
C THR A 73 22.58 3.61 -15.84
N ALA A 74 23.86 3.47 -15.43
CA ALA A 74 24.96 4.30 -15.90
C ALA A 74 25.25 4.12 -17.40
#